data_AF-A0A973CFV4-F1
#
_entry.id   AF-A0A973CFV4-F1
#
_cell.length_a   1.000
_cell.length_b   1.000
_cell.length_c   1.000
_cell.angle_alpha   90.00
_cell.angle_beta   90.00
_cell.angle_gamma   90.00
#
_symmetry.space_group_name_H-M   'P 1'
#
loop_
_entity.id
_entity.type
_entity.pdbx_description
1 polymer ?
#
loop_
_entity_poly.entity_id
_entity_poly.type
_entity_poly.pdbx_seq_one_letter_code
_entity_poly.pdbx_strand_id
1 'polypeptide(L)' 'MSLFRVFDIAGSAMSAQSVRLNTTASNLANANSVSSSAGETYKARYPIFQAQLDQANFSQNEAVGVIV' A
#
# COMPACT_ATOMS: atom_id res chain seq x y z
N MET A 1 -19.48 21.32 2.84
CA MET A 1 -18.07 21.42 2.41
C MET A 1 -17.04 20.90 3.45
N SER A 2 -17.21 21.07 4.76
CA SER A 2 -16.25 20.53 5.75
C SER A 2 -16.49 19.04 6.09
N LEU A 3 -17.74 18.66 6.35
CA LEU A 3 -18.10 17.29 6.75
C LEU A 3 -17.74 16.23 5.69
N PHE A 4 -17.99 16.50 4.41
CA PHE A 4 -17.62 15.59 3.31
C PHE A 4 -16.11 15.31 3.28
N ARG A 5 -15.28 16.35 3.46
CA ARG A 5 -13.81 16.17 3.55
C ARG A 5 -13.38 15.30 4.73
N VAL A 6 -14.09 15.36 5.87
CA VAL A 6 -13.81 14.49 7.02
C VAL A 6 -14.11 13.03 6.67
N PHE A 7 -15.22 12.76 5.96
CA PHE A 7 -15.55 11.41 5.52
C PHE A 7 -14.57 10.88 4.47
N ASP A 8 -14.08 11.72 3.56
CA ASP A 8 -13.06 11.31 2.58
C ASP A 8 -11.74 10.91 3.27
N ILE A 9 -11.31 11.68 4.28
CA ILE A 9 -10.13 11.36 5.10
C ILE A 9 -10.37 10.07 5.89
N ALA A 10 -11.50 9.93 6.57
CA ALA A 10 -11.82 8.75 7.35
C ALA A 10 -11.93 7.50 6.47
N GLY A 11 -12.55 7.63 5.28
CA GLY A 11 -12.69 6.55 4.30
C GLY A 11 -11.35 6.10 3.73
N SER A 12 -10.48 7.04 3.34
CA SER A 12 -9.12 6.70 2.88
C SER A 12 -8.29 6.04 3.99
N ALA A 13 -8.39 6.52 5.23
CA ALA A 13 -7.74 5.91 6.39
C ALA A 13 -8.26 4.49 6.67
N MET A 14 -9.58 4.28 6.62
CA MET A 14 -10.19 2.96 6.82
C MET A 14 -9.77 1.97 5.73
N SER A 15 -9.71 2.41 4.47
CA SER A 15 -9.21 1.61 3.36
C SER A 15 -7.75 1.19 3.56
N ALA A 16 -6.88 2.14 3.93
CA ALA A 16 -5.48 1.86 4.25
C ALA A 16 -5.33 0.85 5.41
N GLN A 17 -6.12 1.00 6.47
CA GLN A 17 -6.12 0.06 7.59
C GLN A 17 -6.62 -1.33 7.18
N SER A 18 -7.65 -1.43 6.35
CA SER A 18 -8.10 -2.71 5.79
C SER A 18 -7.00 -3.42 5.00
N VAL A 19 -6.22 -2.68 4.19
CA VAL A 19 -5.05 -3.24 3.49
C VAL A 19 -4.00 -3.76 4.48
N ARG A 20 -3.71 -3.00 5.55
CA ARG A 20 -2.79 -3.43 6.60
C ARG A 20 -3.26 -4.71 7.29
N LEU A 21 -4.53 -4.77 7.68
CA LEU A 21 -5.12 -5.95 8.32
C LEU A 21 -5.08 -7.17 7.39
N ASN A 22 -5.46 -7.00 6.13
CA ASN A 22 -5.41 -8.08 5.13
C ASN A 22 -3.99 -8.58 4.90
N THR A 23 -3.00 -7.69 4.90
CA THR A 23 -1.59 -8.08 4.74
C THR A 23 -1.10 -8.86 5.96
N THR A 24 -1.41 -8.40 7.16
CA THR A 24 -1.09 -9.12 8.40
C THR A 24 -1.77 -10.49 8.45
N ALA A 25 -3.06 -10.56 8.11
CA ALA A 25 -3.80 -11.83 8.05
C ALA A 25 -3.21 -12.79 7.01
N SER A 26 -2.85 -12.28 5.83
CA SER A 26 -2.20 -13.09 4.78
C SER A 26 -0.83 -13.60 5.22
N ASN A 27 -0.03 -12.75 5.87
CA ASN A 27 1.26 -13.16 6.41
C ASN A 27 1.09 -14.26 7.46
N LEU A 28 0.11 -14.13 8.37
CA LEU A 28 -0.18 -15.12 9.39
C LEU A 28 -0.66 -16.44 8.77
N ALA A 29 -1.59 -16.38 7.82
CA ALA A 29 -2.13 -17.57 7.14
C ALA A 29 -1.06 -18.37 6.39
N ASN A 30 0.00 -17.71 5.91
CA ASN A 30 1.09 -18.34 5.17
C ASN A 30 2.38 -18.49 6.00
N ALA A 31 2.37 -18.16 7.29
CA ALA A 31 3.56 -18.18 8.14
C ALA A 31 4.21 -19.57 8.25
N ASN A 32 3.40 -20.63 8.12
CA ASN A 32 3.83 -22.01 8.21
C ASN A 32 3.83 -22.72 6.85
N SER A 33 3.75 -21.97 5.75
CA SER A 33 3.79 -22.55 4.41
C SER A 33 5.19 -23.12 4.14
N VAL A 34 5.25 -24.44 3.96
CA VAL A 34 6.47 -25.16 3.60
C VAL A 34 6.48 -25.41 2.10
N SER A 35 7.58 -25.06 1.43
CA SER A 35 7.79 -25.35 0.01
C SER A 35 9.06 -26.16 -0.19
N SER A 36 9.05 -27.01 -1.22
CA SER A 36 10.14 -27.89 -1.64
C SER A 36 11.37 -27.11 -2.13
N SER A 37 11.22 -25.81 -2.43
CA SER A 37 12.28 -24.93 -2.92
C SER A 37 12.28 -23.59 -2.16
N ALA A 38 13.48 -23.09 -1.83
CA ALA A 38 13.65 -21.81 -1.13
C ALA A 38 13.08 -20.62 -1.92
N GLY A 39 13.01 -20.71 -3.25
CA GLY A 39 12.43 -19.67 -4.12
C GLY A 39 10.89 -19.63 -4.10
N GLU A 40 10.26 -20.76 -3.76
CA GLU A 40 8.80 -20.92 -3.74
C GLU A 40 8.22 -20.75 -2.33
N THR A 41 9.08 -20.59 -1.32
CA THR A 41 8.65 -20.36 0.06
C THR A 41 8.04 -18.97 0.20
N TYR A 42 6.94 -18.89 0.95
CA TYR A 42 6.24 -17.64 1.19
C TYR A 42 7.14 -16.59 1.85
N LYS A 43 7.07 -15.35 1.36
CA LYS A 43 7.76 -14.19 1.95
C LYS A 43 6.74 -13.19 2.49
N ALA A 44 6.96 -12.74 3.72
CA ALA A 44 6.11 -11.75 4.36
C ALA A 44 6.05 -10.45 3.56
N ARG A 45 4.86 -9.88 3.47
CA ARG A 45 4.58 -8.63 2.74
C ARG A 45 4.36 -7.48 3.73
N TYR A 46 4.70 -6.26 3.31
CA TYR A 46 4.53 -5.05 4.10
C TYR A 46 3.92 -3.93 3.24
N PRO A 47 2.76 -3.37 3.59
CA PRO A 47 2.16 -2.29 2.84
C PRO A 47 2.84 -0.97 3.19
N ILE A 48 3.24 -0.22 2.17
CA ILE A 48 3.72 1.17 2.28
C ILE A 48 2.60 2.12 1.86
N PHE A 49 2.41 3.19 2.61
CA PHE A 49 1.39 4.20 2.35
C PHE A 49 2.06 5.55 2.08
N GLN A 50 1.52 6.33 1.17
CA GLN A 50 2.01 7.65 0.80
C GLN A 50 0.83 8.63 0.70
N ALA A 51 1.06 9.91 1.00
CA ALA A 51 0.05 10.93 0.80
C ALA A 51 -0.21 11.13 -0.70
N GLN A 52 -1.48 11.31 -1.08
CA GLN A 52 -1.83 11.50 -2.50
C GLN A 52 -1.23 12.78 -3.09
N LEU A 53 -1.00 13.82 -2.29
CA LEU A 53 -0.29 15.03 -2.74
C LEU A 53 1.15 14.70 -3.14
N ASP A 54 1.85 13.89 -2.34
CA ASP A 54 3.21 13.46 -2.64
C ASP A 54 3.25 12.58 -3.89
N GLN A 55 2.24 11.74 -4.09
CA GLN A 55 2.10 10.93 -5.30
C GLN A 55 1.86 11.80 -6.55
N ALA A 56 1.00 12.82 -6.47
CA ALA A 56 0.76 13.74 -7.56
C ALA A 56 2.03 14.56 -7.91
N ASN A 57 2.79 14.99 -6.90
CA ASN A 57 4.07 15.68 -7.10
C ASN A 57 5.14 14.77 -7.72
N PHE A 58 5.15 13.48 -7.36
CA PHE A 58 6.04 12.49 -7.98
C PHE A 58 5.71 12.28 -9.46
N SER A 59 4.43 12.08 -9.80
CA SER A 59 3.98 11.92 -11.18
C SER A 59 4.21 13.16 -12.06
N GLN A 60 4.12 14.36 -11.48
CA GLN A 60 4.45 15.60 -12.19
C GLN A 60 5.95 15.73 -12.48
N ASN A 61 6.84 15.34 -11.54
CA ASN A 61 8.28 15.38 -11.78
C ASN A 61 8.73 14.34 -12.83
N GLU A 62 8.15 13.15 -12.86
CA GLU A 62 8.40 12.14 -13.90
C GLU A 62 7.95 12.61 -15.30
N ALA A 63 6.84 13.38 -15.38
CA ALA A 63 6.33 13.92 -16.64
C ALA A 63 7.14 15.11 -17.19
N VAL A 64 8.03 15.71 -16.39
CA VAL A 64 8.90 16.84 -16.78
C VAL A 64 10.35 16.35 -16.99
N GLY A 65 10.54 15.06 -17.25
CA GLY A 65 11.81 14.51 -17.74
C GLY A 65 12.19 15.13 -19.08
N VAL A 66 13.00 16.18 -19.05
CA VAL A 66 13.62 16.80 -20.22
C VAL A 66 14.50 15.75 -20.91
N ILE A 67 14.26 15.56 -22.21
CA ILE A 67 15.14 14.83 -23.13
C ILE A 67 16.45 15.64 -23.24
N VAL A 68 17.56 15.09 -22.78
CA VAL A 68 18.91 15.40 -23.26
C VAL A 68 19.66 14.10 -23.46
#